data_AF-A0A8R2MB95-F1
#
_entry.id   AF-A0A8R2MB95-F1
#
_cell.length_a   1.000
_cell.length_b   1.000
_cell.length_c   1.000
_cell.angle_alpha   90.00
_cell.angle_beta   90.00
_cell.angle_gamma   90.00
#
_symmetry.space_group_name_H-M   'P 1'
#
loop_
_entity.id
_entity.type
_entity.pdbx_description
1 polymer ?
#
loop_
_entity_poly.entity_id
_entity_poly.type
_entity_poly.pdbx_seq_one_letter_code
_entity_poly.pdbx_strand_id
1 'polypeptide(L)'
;MAHFLIYKREHGSSIEKELYRDMTIPELIDRLLLKRAVSFMGARDAYMLMSGKKGVDGWENVGTPAETEPLVLKDVLSYDEIKLSAFLFVSGPTECINSGSRRNCGVLDDDDIEKEAIIIGAIGPRFKRLNRMDYEDMVISKTQNTAERGYGEHEAPTRCMDVLRHAYTRDASLAKRAWRQLWAELYQVHSYTYEELSARLAGAASDRYVKLPRGGAWFDNEVYYKRICILAETVLLEAEGRARGRSVFLNVVGCGLGVWKISPHQTDVYVLTFLERIRAMLDEEALDHITDVNFAYIGTSKSVTALFADRSEDKESAAKIMFLKNERHPKGGVSVQLEDREPASRLHGRHRGKLLVLTYPWDGNAQPGNEFWKGKLKSSGDPAAACSTQVAELHNPHVNPRAASRTARVAARDAVLPLRTYAGRR
;
A
#
# COMPACT_ATOMS: atom_id res chain seq x y z
N MET A 1 -10.59 3.68 9.33
CA MET A 1 -11.84 2.88 9.26
C MET A 1 -12.95 3.44 10.15
N ALA A 2 -12.78 3.55 11.48
CA ALA A 2 -13.83 4.11 12.36
C ALA A 2 -14.26 5.54 11.95
N HIS A 3 -13.31 6.46 11.78
CA HIS A 3 -13.61 7.83 11.35
C HIS A 3 -14.26 7.89 9.96
N PHE A 4 -13.91 6.94 9.07
CA PHE A 4 -14.52 6.83 7.74
C PHE A 4 -16.01 6.50 7.84
N LEU A 5 -16.39 5.51 8.66
CA LEU A 5 -17.80 5.15 8.86
C LEU A 5 -18.60 6.31 9.46
N ILE A 6 -18.04 6.99 10.46
CA ILE A 6 -18.68 8.17 11.07
C ILE A 6 -18.88 9.26 10.02
N TYR A 7 -17.83 9.60 9.27
CA TYR A 7 -17.90 10.56 8.18
C TYR A 7 -18.97 10.19 7.15
N LYS A 8 -19.01 8.93 6.71
CA LYS A 8 -19.96 8.48 5.68
C LYS A 8 -21.40 8.47 6.15
N ARG A 9 -21.66 8.17 7.42
CA ARG A 9 -22.99 8.25 8.03
C ARG A 9 -23.48 9.69 8.14
N GLU A 10 -22.60 10.64 8.42
CA GLU A 10 -22.95 12.04 8.61
C GLU A 10 -23.03 12.82 7.29
N HIS A 11 -22.05 12.64 6.42
CA HIS A 11 -21.83 13.48 5.24
C HIS A 11 -21.97 12.76 3.90
N GLY A 12 -22.12 11.43 3.89
CA GLY A 12 -22.28 10.66 2.66
C GLY A 12 -23.56 10.99 1.88
N SER A 13 -23.64 10.53 0.64
CA SER A 13 -24.87 10.57 -0.15
C SER A 13 -25.99 9.76 0.53
N SER A 14 -27.23 9.86 0.06
CA SER A 14 -28.33 9.01 0.57
C SER A 14 -28.00 7.52 0.43
N ILE A 15 -27.37 7.12 -0.68
CA ILE A 15 -26.95 5.75 -0.97
C ILE A 15 -25.86 5.30 0.00
N GLU A 16 -24.86 6.15 0.23
CA GLU A 16 -23.78 5.84 1.19
C GLU A 16 -24.32 5.74 2.62
N LYS A 17 -25.15 6.70 3.04
CA LYS A 17 -25.77 6.69 4.37
C LYS A 17 -26.62 5.45 4.61
N GLU A 18 -27.34 5.00 3.59
CA GLU A 18 -28.10 3.75 3.65
C GLU A 18 -27.18 2.55 3.84
N LEU A 19 -26.14 2.43 3.01
CA LEU A 19 -25.20 1.31 3.08
C LEU A 19 -24.42 1.25 4.41
N TYR A 20 -23.94 2.40 4.90
CA TYR A 20 -23.04 2.44 6.06
C TYR A 20 -23.76 2.56 7.41
N ARG A 21 -25.10 2.73 7.41
CA ARG A 21 -25.92 3.04 8.59
C ARG A 21 -25.52 2.23 9.82
N ASP A 22 -25.49 0.91 9.66
CA ASP A 22 -25.23 -0.04 10.76
C ASP A 22 -23.91 -0.83 10.57
N MET A 23 -23.17 -0.55 9.48
CA MET A 23 -21.97 -1.30 9.12
C MET A 23 -20.87 -1.19 10.20
N THR A 24 -20.41 -2.33 10.69
CA THR A 24 -19.32 -2.45 11.66
C THR A 24 -17.95 -2.43 10.98
N ILE A 25 -16.87 -2.28 11.74
CA ILE A 25 -15.50 -2.35 11.19
C ILE A 25 -15.21 -3.72 10.55
N PRO A 26 -15.55 -4.87 11.16
CA PRO A 26 -15.39 -6.16 10.51
C PRO A 26 -16.16 -6.28 9.18
N GLU A 27 -17.41 -5.83 9.14
CA GLU A 27 -18.21 -5.86 7.90
C GLU A 27 -17.61 -4.94 6.81
N LEU A 28 -17.07 -3.78 7.20
CA LEU A 28 -16.33 -2.93 6.28
C LEU A 28 -15.09 -3.64 5.74
N ILE A 29 -14.32 -4.35 6.57
CA ILE A 29 -13.16 -5.13 6.11
C ILE A 29 -13.58 -6.21 5.11
N ASP A 30 -14.63 -6.98 5.42
CA ASP A 30 -15.15 -8.01 4.50
C ASP A 30 -15.60 -7.39 3.18
N ARG A 31 -16.26 -6.23 3.24
CA ARG A 31 -16.66 -5.48 2.04
C ARG A 31 -15.45 -5.03 1.21
N LEU A 32 -14.41 -4.45 1.84
CA LEU A 32 -13.18 -4.03 1.17
C LEU A 32 -12.41 -5.19 0.53
N LEU A 33 -12.64 -6.43 0.95
CA LEU A 33 -12.09 -7.63 0.32
C LEU A 33 -12.99 -8.13 -0.83
N LEU A 34 -14.29 -8.27 -0.56
CA LEU A 34 -15.22 -8.96 -1.46
C LEU A 34 -15.67 -8.11 -2.66
N LYS A 35 -15.84 -6.79 -2.50
CA LYS A 35 -16.46 -5.91 -3.50
C LYS A 35 -15.46 -5.28 -4.48
N ARG A 36 -14.22 -5.78 -4.52
CA ARG A 36 -13.22 -5.40 -5.53
C ARG A 36 -13.64 -5.91 -6.91
N ALA A 37 -13.22 -5.20 -7.96
CA ALA A 37 -13.27 -5.75 -9.31
C ALA A 37 -12.37 -7.00 -9.39
N VAL A 38 -12.61 -7.87 -10.37
CA VAL A 38 -11.67 -8.97 -10.67
C VAL A 38 -10.35 -8.40 -11.19
N SER A 39 -10.43 -7.39 -12.06
CA SER A 39 -9.28 -6.65 -12.56
C SER A 39 -9.62 -5.17 -12.65
N PHE A 40 -8.67 -4.31 -12.31
CA PHE A 40 -8.83 -2.86 -12.30
C PHE A 40 -7.50 -2.18 -12.64
N MET A 41 -7.41 -1.50 -13.78
CA MET A 41 -6.12 -0.99 -14.26
C MET A 41 -6.17 0.26 -15.15
N GLY A 42 -5.05 0.98 -15.22
CA GLY A 42 -4.85 2.12 -16.12
C GLY A 42 -5.42 3.44 -15.62
N ALA A 43 -5.30 4.50 -16.44
CA ALA A 43 -5.70 5.87 -16.09
C ALA A 43 -7.21 6.13 -16.24
N ARG A 44 -7.88 5.31 -17.05
CA ARG A 44 -9.33 5.33 -17.25
C ARG A 44 -10.03 4.18 -16.54
N ASP A 45 -9.33 3.52 -15.61
CA ASP A 45 -9.92 2.47 -14.78
C ASP A 45 -10.61 1.37 -15.60
N ALA A 46 -9.88 0.80 -16.55
CA ALA A 46 -10.37 -0.36 -17.28
C ALA A 46 -10.57 -1.53 -16.31
N TYR A 47 -11.78 -2.09 -16.31
CA TYR A 47 -12.19 -3.04 -15.29
C TYR A 47 -12.82 -4.32 -15.85
N MET A 48 -12.85 -5.34 -15.00
CA MET A 48 -13.66 -6.55 -15.15
C MET A 48 -14.26 -6.91 -13.81
N LEU A 49 -15.58 -7.06 -13.74
CA LEU A 49 -16.31 -7.38 -12.51
C LEU A 49 -16.46 -8.91 -12.33
N MET A 50 -16.86 -9.33 -11.13
CA MET A 50 -17.15 -10.74 -10.82
C MET A 50 -18.22 -11.34 -11.74
N SER A 51 -19.16 -10.52 -12.22
CA SER A 51 -20.18 -10.91 -13.20
C SER A 51 -19.65 -11.13 -14.63
N GLY A 52 -18.36 -10.89 -14.87
CA GLY A 52 -17.75 -10.93 -16.20
C GLY A 52 -17.95 -9.67 -17.04
N LYS A 53 -18.80 -8.72 -16.59
CA LYS A 53 -18.97 -7.41 -17.23
C LYS A 53 -17.65 -6.64 -17.23
N LYS A 54 -17.33 -6.03 -18.38
CA LYS A 54 -16.10 -5.26 -18.60
C LYS A 54 -16.47 -3.84 -19.00
N GLY A 55 -15.62 -2.89 -18.65
CA GLY A 55 -15.81 -1.50 -19.02
C GLY A 55 -14.57 -0.66 -18.75
N VAL A 56 -14.73 0.63 -18.96
CA VAL A 56 -13.73 1.67 -18.76
C VAL A 56 -14.49 2.90 -18.28
N ASP A 57 -13.90 3.65 -17.35
CA ASP A 57 -14.47 4.86 -16.75
C ASP A 57 -15.76 4.62 -15.94
N GLY A 58 -16.38 5.71 -15.44
CA GLY A 58 -17.68 5.68 -14.76
C GLY A 58 -17.59 5.40 -13.25
N TRP A 59 -16.41 5.04 -12.74
CA TRP A 59 -16.20 4.69 -11.34
C TRP A 59 -16.40 5.89 -10.39
N GLU A 60 -16.27 7.11 -10.89
CA GLU A 60 -16.51 8.36 -10.16
C GLU A 60 -17.95 8.56 -9.71
N ASN A 61 -18.89 7.84 -10.33
CA ASN A 61 -20.31 7.95 -9.99
C ASN A 61 -20.73 6.98 -8.88
N VAL A 62 -19.93 5.95 -8.58
CA VAL A 62 -20.25 4.93 -7.57
C VAL A 62 -20.45 5.56 -6.19
N GLY A 63 -21.62 5.32 -5.59
CA GLY A 63 -22.01 5.93 -4.30
C GLY A 63 -22.60 7.33 -4.41
N THR A 64 -22.87 7.81 -5.62
CA THR A 64 -23.57 9.09 -5.86
C THR A 64 -24.95 8.84 -6.48
N PRO A 65 -25.88 9.81 -6.49
CA PRO A 65 -27.15 9.66 -7.20
C PRO A 65 -27.02 9.40 -8.72
N ALA A 66 -25.83 9.60 -9.30
CA ALA A 66 -25.53 9.32 -10.69
C ALA A 66 -24.96 7.91 -10.92
N GLU A 67 -24.87 7.06 -9.88
CA GLU A 67 -24.42 5.67 -10.06
C GLU A 67 -25.36 4.91 -11.00
N THR A 68 -24.77 4.06 -11.85
CA THR A 68 -25.52 3.29 -12.86
C THR A 68 -24.96 1.89 -12.96
N GLU A 69 -25.83 0.91 -13.20
CA GLU A 69 -25.41 -0.48 -13.39
C GLU A 69 -24.41 -0.60 -14.56
N PRO A 70 -23.32 -1.38 -14.42
CA PRO A 70 -23.02 -2.29 -13.32
C PRO A 70 -22.18 -1.70 -12.18
N LEU A 71 -21.92 -0.38 -12.20
CA LEU A 71 -21.09 0.33 -11.23
C LEU A 71 -21.97 1.02 -10.19
N VAL A 72 -22.48 0.23 -9.26
CA VAL A 72 -23.34 0.66 -8.16
C VAL A 72 -22.74 0.26 -6.82
N LEU A 73 -22.84 1.13 -5.81
CA LEU A 73 -22.13 0.98 -4.55
C LEU A 73 -22.45 -0.35 -3.84
N LYS A 74 -23.66 -0.89 -3.99
CA LYS A 74 -23.99 -2.22 -3.42
C LYS A 74 -23.06 -3.34 -3.92
N ASP A 75 -22.51 -3.22 -5.13
CA ASP A 75 -21.81 -4.31 -5.83
C ASP A 75 -20.32 -4.08 -6.02
N VAL A 76 -19.87 -2.82 -5.98
CA VAL A 76 -18.46 -2.45 -6.15
C VAL A 76 -18.01 -1.44 -5.11
N LEU A 77 -16.69 -1.33 -4.90
CA LEU A 77 -16.11 -0.28 -4.07
C LEU A 77 -16.24 1.10 -4.71
N SER A 78 -16.54 2.14 -3.93
CA SER A 78 -16.35 3.55 -4.37
C SER A 78 -14.88 3.95 -4.32
N TYR A 79 -14.48 5.08 -4.92
CA TYR A 79 -13.11 5.58 -4.80
C TYR A 79 -12.66 5.82 -3.35
N ASP A 80 -13.60 6.21 -2.49
CA ASP A 80 -13.32 6.47 -1.07
C ASP A 80 -13.04 5.15 -0.33
N GLU A 81 -13.73 4.07 -0.71
CA GLU A 81 -13.43 2.72 -0.24
C GLU A 81 -12.14 2.16 -0.83
N ILE A 82 -11.86 2.40 -2.12
CA ILE A 82 -10.60 1.98 -2.76
C ILE A 82 -9.42 2.62 -2.04
N LYS A 83 -9.51 3.90 -1.69
CA LYS A 83 -8.48 4.59 -0.91
C LYS A 83 -8.25 3.94 0.44
N LEU A 84 -9.31 3.55 1.14
CA LEU A 84 -9.22 2.84 2.42
C LEU A 84 -8.69 1.40 2.26
N SER A 85 -9.07 0.71 1.19
CA SER A 85 -8.66 -0.66 0.87
C SER A 85 -7.15 -0.79 0.63
N ALA A 86 -6.48 0.30 0.26
CA ALA A 86 -5.05 0.34 0.01
C ALA A 86 -4.22 0.15 1.30
N PHE A 87 -4.85 0.21 2.47
CA PHE A 87 -4.26 -0.09 3.77
C PHE A 87 -4.54 -1.51 4.25
N LEU A 88 -5.16 -2.36 3.42
CA LEU A 88 -5.47 -3.74 3.74
C LEU A 88 -4.56 -4.68 2.95
N PHE A 89 -3.74 -5.45 3.65
CA PHE A 89 -2.82 -6.43 3.07
C PHE A 89 -3.28 -7.85 3.41
N VAL A 90 -2.87 -8.82 2.60
CA VAL A 90 -3.15 -10.24 2.83
C VAL A 90 -1.85 -11.02 2.81
N SER A 91 -1.65 -11.92 3.77
CA SER A 91 -0.45 -12.72 3.89
C SER A 91 -0.75 -14.16 4.31
N GLY A 92 0.10 -15.08 3.85
CA GLY A 92 -0.03 -16.49 4.18
C GLY A 92 1.18 -17.31 3.75
N PRO A 93 1.30 -18.56 4.24
CA PRO A 93 2.18 -19.52 3.61
C PRO A 93 1.72 -19.78 2.16
N THR A 94 2.68 -20.04 1.29
CA THR A 94 2.43 -20.46 -0.09
C THR A 94 3.48 -21.47 -0.52
N GLU A 95 3.08 -22.33 -1.44
CA GLU A 95 4.02 -23.09 -2.26
C GLU A 95 4.43 -22.27 -3.49
N CYS A 96 5.69 -22.35 -3.86
CA CYS A 96 6.22 -21.76 -5.09
C CYS A 96 6.42 -22.86 -6.13
N ILE A 97 5.97 -22.61 -7.36
CA ILE A 97 6.06 -23.57 -8.47
C ILE A 97 7.05 -23.16 -9.56
N ASN A 98 7.57 -21.93 -9.49
CA ASN A 98 8.65 -21.38 -10.29
C ASN A 98 9.31 -20.20 -9.57
N SER A 99 10.34 -19.60 -10.18
CA SER A 99 11.13 -18.51 -9.59
C SER A 99 10.33 -17.23 -9.27
N GLY A 100 9.12 -17.07 -9.82
CA GLY A 100 8.34 -15.85 -9.67
C GLY A 100 8.70 -14.77 -10.69
N SER A 101 9.48 -15.09 -11.72
CA SER A 101 9.82 -14.13 -12.78
C SER A 101 8.60 -13.49 -13.40
N ARG A 102 8.67 -12.19 -13.75
CA ARG A 102 7.56 -11.49 -14.43
C ARG A 102 7.18 -12.08 -15.79
N ARG A 103 7.98 -13.02 -16.29
CA ARG A 103 7.76 -13.77 -17.53
C ARG A 103 7.45 -15.26 -17.30
N ASN A 104 7.23 -15.70 -16.06
CA ASN A 104 7.04 -17.12 -15.72
C ASN A 104 5.84 -17.76 -16.43
N CYS A 105 4.78 -17.00 -16.73
CA CYS A 105 3.60 -17.44 -17.48
C CYS A 105 2.91 -18.72 -16.93
N GLY A 106 3.10 -19.06 -15.65
CA GLY A 106 2.53 -20.28 -15.06
C GLY A 106 3.26 -21.56 -15.44
N VAL A 107 4.46 -21.45 -16.02
CA VAL A 107 5.29 -22.61 -16.35
C VAL A 107 5.90 -23.15 -15.06
N LEU A 108 5.77 -24.47 -14.86
CA LEU A 108 6.40 -25.18 -13.75
C LEU A 108 7.91 -25.21 -13.96
N ASP A 109 8.66 -24.83 -12.93
CA ASP A 109 10.12 -24.83 -12.92
C ASP A 109 10.59 -24.88 -11.46
N ASP A 110 10.75 -26.08 -10.91
CA ASP A 110 11.15 -26.25 -9.51
C ASP A 110 12.67 -26.32 -9.30
N ASP A 111 13.44 -26.00 -10.34
CA ASP A 111 14.88 -25.86 -10.29
C ASP A 111 15.25 -24.57 -9.56
N ASP A 112 16.11 -24.71 -8.55
CA ASP A 112 16.66 -23.60 -7.77
C ASP A 112 15.66 -22.59 -7.20
N ILE A 113 14.51 -23.09 -6.72
CA ILE A 113 13.53 -22.29 -5.96
C ILE A 113 13.46 -22.70 -4.49
N GLU A 114 12.96 -21.78 -3.65
CA GLU A 114 12.36 -22.11 -2.36
C GLU A 114 10.94 -22.62 -2.58
N LYS A 115 10.69 -23.90 -2.28
CA LYS A 115 9.36 -24.52 -2.49
C LYS A 115 8.30 -23.97 -1.53
N GLU A 116 8.70 -23.55 -0.34
CA GLU A 116 7.80 -22.99 0.67
C GLU A 116 8.25 -21.58 1.06
N ALA A 117 7.32 -20.64 1.06
CA ALA A 117 7.56 -19.27 1.49
C ALA A 117 6.36 -18.70 2.24
N ILE A 118 6.55 -17.51 2.84
CA ILE A 118 5.44 -16.63 3.17
C ILE A 118 5.32 -15.60 2.05
N ILE A 119 4.10 -15.29 1.62
CA ILE A 119 3.86 -14.23 0.65
C ILE A 119 2.91 -13.18 1.22
N ILE A 120 3.20 -11.91 0.96
CA ILE A 120 2.44 -10.74 1.41
C ILE A 120 2.00 -9.93 0.18
N GLY A 121 0.69 -9.82 -0.02
CA GLY A 121 0.09 -8.90 -0.99
C GLY A 121 0.00 -7.50 -0.40
N ALA A 122 0.92 -6.63 -0.81
CA ALA A 122 1.03 -5.26 -0.31
C ALA A 122 0.57 -4.25 -1.37
N ILE A 123 -0.18 -3.24 -0.94
CA ILE A 123 -0.77 -2.23 -1.83
C ILE A 123 -0.05 -0.90 -1.64
N GLY A 124 0.67 -0.49 -2.67
CA GLY A 124 1.37 0.79 -2.70
C GLY A 124 0.53 1.95 -3.24
N PRO A 125 1.04 3.19 -3.13
CA PRO A 125 0.32 4.38 -3.58
C PRO A 125 0.10 4.42 -5.11
N ARG A 126 -1.04 4.97 -5.54
CA ARG A 126 -1.44 5.06 -6.96
C ARG A 126 -1.75 6.49 -7.40
N PHE A 127 -1.08 6.93 -8.47
CA PHE A 127 -1.19 8.31 -9.00
C PHE A 127 -1.74 8.40 -10.43
N LYS A 128 -2.10 7.26 -11.03
CA LYS A 128 -2.42 7.19 -12.46
C LYS A 128 -3.76 7.82 -12.83
N ARG A 129 -4.73 7.79 -11.91
CA ARG A 129 -6.02 8.48 -12.02
C ARG A 129 -5.87 9.82 -11.30
N LEU A 130 -6.00 10.92 -12.05
CA LEU A 130 -5.89 12.25 -11.49
C LEU A 130 -6.99 12.48 -10.46
N ASN A 131 -6.64 13.16 -9.38
CA ASN A 131 -7.54 13.58 -8.32
C ASN A 131 -8.29 12.46 -7.56
N ARG A 132 -7.72 11.25 -7.53
CA ARG A 132 -8.31 10.08 -6.88
C ARG A 132 -7.24 9.30 -6.12
N MET A 133 -7.67 8.52 -5.12
CA MET A 133 -6.80 7.66 -4.31
C MET A 133 -5.66 8.49 -3.68
N ASP A 134 -4.41 8.01 -3.72
CA ASP A 134 -3.26 8.70 -3.11
C ASP A 134 -2.93 10.04 -3.78
N TYR A 135 -3.30 10.25 -5.05
CA TYR A 135 -3.12 11.55 -5.73
C TYR A 135 -3.80 12.67 -4.94
N GLU A 136 -4.97 12.38 -4.37
CA GLU A 136 -5.81 13.34 -3.65
C GLU A 136 -5.11 13.96 -2.43
N ASP A 137 -4.17 13.24 -1.81
CA ASP A 137 -3.52 13.70 -0.57
C ASP A 137 -2.06 14.15 -0.78
N MET A 138 -1.42 13.66 -1.83
CA MET A 138 0.03 13.84 -2.04
C MET A 138 0.37 14.78 -3.19
N VAL A 139 -0.55 15.01 -4.12
CA VAL A 139 -0.33 15.90 -5.26
C VAL A 139 -1.14 17.17 -5.05
N ILE A 140 -0.44 18.30 -4.97
CA ILE A 140 -1.03 19.61 -4.74
C ILE A 140 -1.07 20.34 -6.08
N SER A 141 -2.26 20.41 -6.68
CA SER A 141 -2.45 21.00 -8.01
C SER A 141 -3.46 22.15 -8.00
N LYS A 142 -3.30 23.11 -8.91
CA LYS A 142 -4.16 24.29 -9.02
C LYS A 142 -5.64 23.96 -9.21
N THR A 143 -5.96 22.84 -9.88
CA THR A 143 -7.35 22.46 -10.14
C THR A 143 -7.96 21.58 -9.05
N GLN A 144 -7.14 20.92 -8.22
CA GLN A 144 -7.60 20.08 -7.12
C GLN A 144 -7.62 20.82 -5.79
N ASN A 145 -6.52 21.48 -5.43
CA ASN A 145 -6.26 21.98 -4.10
C ASN A 145 -6.76 23.41 -3.97
N THR A 146 -8.09 23.56 -3.98
CA THR A 146 -8.78 24.84 -3.82
C THR A 146 -9.70 24.83 -2.59
N ALA A 147 -10.02 26.01 -2.08
CA ALA A 147 -10.94 26.16 -0.94
C ALA A 147 -12.32 25.54 -1.22
N GLU A 148 -12.83 25.67 -2.45
CA GLU A 148 -14.14 25.11 -2.87
C GLU A 148 -14.15 23.58 -2.89
N ARG A 149 -12.97 22.96 -2.93
CA ARG A 149 -12.76 21.51 -2.84
C ARG A 149 -12.38 21.06 -1.42
N GLY A 150 -12.39 21.98 -0.45
CA GLY A 150 -12.18 21.71 0.97
C GLY A 150 -10.72 21.72 1.43
N TYR A 151 -9.78 22.14 0.58
CA TYR A 151 -8.37 22.32 0.96
C TYR A 151 -8.14 23.71 1.59
N GLY A 152 -7.06 23.90 2.34
CA GLY A 152 -6.69 25.15 2.99
C GLY A 152 -6.89 25.18 4.51
N GLU A 153 -6.36 26.24 5.12
CA GLU A 153 -6.42 26.50 6.56
C GLU A 153 -7.85 26.82 7.03
N HIS A 154 -8.25 26.27 8.16
CA HIS A 154 -9.48 26.65 8.85
C HIS A 154 -9.20 26.69 10.37
N GLU A 155 -9.69 27.74 11.03
CA GLU A 155 -9.41 28.05 12.44
C GLU A 155 -9.69 26.88 13.40
N ALA A 156 -8.72 26.67 14.29
CA ALA A 156 -8.68 25.84 15.51
C ALA A 156 -8.30 24.33 15.38
N PRO A 157 -7.45 23.83 16.31
CA PRO A 157 -6.88 22.49 16.34
C PRO A 157 -7.90 21.46 16.87
N THR A 158 -9.06 21.37 16.23
CA THR A 158 -10.07 20.37 16.60
C THR A 158 -9.81 19.11 15.81
N ARG A 159 -9.77 17.96 16.51
CA ARG A 159 -9.63 16.66 15.86
C ARG A 159 -10.83 16.45 14.93
N CYS A 160 -10.71 15.59 13.93
CA CYS A 160 -11.76 15.29 12.95
C CYS A 160 -13.02 14.84 13.69
N MET A 161 -12.84 14.14 14.80
CA MET A 161 -13.90 13.73 15.70
C MET A 161 -14.68 14.90 16.31
N ASP A 162 -14.05 16.03 16.60
CA ASP A 162 -14.72 17.22 17.14
C ASP A 162 -15.47 17.96 16.02
N VAL A 163 -14.87 18.03 14.82
CA VAL A 163 -15.55 18.54 13.60
C VAL A 163 -16.79 17.71 13.27
N LEU A 164 -16.68 16.37 13.37
CA LEU A 164 -17.77 15.42 13.12
C LEU A 164 -18.83 15.43 14.23
N ARG A 165 -18.51 15.86 15.45
CA ARG A 165 -19.45 15.90 16.59
C ARG A 165 -20.22 17.20 16.70
N HIS A 166 -19.67 18.32 16.24
CA HIS A 166 -20.21 19.66 16.54
C HIS A 166 -20.98 20.33 15.40
N ALA A 167 -21.12 19.70 14.23
CA ALA A 167 -21.73 20.36 13.08
C ALA A 167 -23.06 19.72 12.62
N TYR A 168 -24.17 20.22 13.19
CA TYR A 168 -25.54 20.01 12.65
C TYR A 168 -25.81 20.93 11.45
N THR A 169 -24.90 20.99 10.47
CA THR A 169 -25.11 21.78 9.24
C THR A 169 -24.83 20.93 8.01
N ARG A 170 -25.88 20.75 7.18
CA ARG A 170 -25.84 20.08 5.86
C ARG A 170 -25.13 20.95 4.81
N ASP A 171 -23.96 21.48 5.12
CA ASP A 171 -23.18 22.29 4.20
C ASP A 171 -22.21 21.38 3.40
N ALA A 172 -22.37 21.36 2.08
CA ALA A 172 -21.49 20.61 1.18
C ALA A 172 -20.02 21.09 1.28
N SER A 173 -19.79 22.34 1.66
CA SER A 173 -18.44 22.87 1.92
C SER A 173 -17.83 22.22 3.16
N LEU A 174 -18.63 22.00 4.21
CA LEU A 174 -18.20 21.33 5.43
C LEU A 174 -17.86 19.86 5.19
N ALA A 175 -18.69 19.14 4.43
CA ALA A 175 -18.43 17.74 4.10
C ALA A 175 -17.07 17.55 3.39
N LYS A 176 -16.74 18.43 2.43
CA LYS A 176 -15.46 18.40 1.73
C LYS A 176 -14.28 18.70 2.67
N ARG A 177 -14.43 19.68 3.56
CA ARG A 177 -13.40 20.01 4.57
C ARG A 177 -13.17 18.86 5.54
N ALA A 178 -14.24 18.29 6.10
CA ALA A 178 -14.14 17.15 7.01
C ALA A 178 -13.48 15.93 6.35
N TRP A 179 -13.70 15.74 5.04
CA TRP A 179 -13.00 14.71 4.26
C TRP A 179 -11.49 14.97 4.19
N ARG A 180 -11.06 16.20 3.88
CA ARG A 180 -9.63 16.56 3.85
C ARG A 180 -8.99 16.45 5.23
N GLN A 181 -9.70 16.88 6.28
CA GLN A 181 -9.23 16.79 7.66
C GLN A 181 -8.98 15.35 8.10
N LEU A 182 -9.86 14.40 7.73
CA LEU A 182 -9.68 12.98 8.06
C LEU A 182 -8.33 12.43 7.59
N TRP A 183 -7.93 12.77 6.36
CA TRP A 183 -6.67 12.31 5.78
C TRP A 183 -5.47 13.12 6.27
N ALA A 184 -5.63 14.43 6.42
CA ALA A 184 -4.63 15.31 7.01
C ALA A 184 -4.24 14.84 8.42
N GLU A 185 -5.19 14.36 9.22
CA GLU A 185 -4.93 13.79 10.54
C GLU A 185 -4.26 12.44 10.52
N LEU A 186 -4.69 11.54 9.63
CA LEU A 186 -4.02 10.24 9.45
C LEU A 186 -2.52 10.45 9.18
N TYR A 187 -2.21 11.39 8.29
CA TYR A 187 -0.85 11.73 7.94
C TYR A 187 -0.24 12.81 8.84
N GLN A 188 -0.94 13.36 9.83
CA GLN A 188 -0.46 14.44 10.69
C GLN A 188 0.24 15.57 9.88
N VAL A 189 -0.40 16.06 8.83
CA VAL A 189 0.09 17.13 7.96
C VAL A 189 -0.96 18.22 7.80
N HIS A 190 -0.53 19.38 7.33
CA HIS A 190 -1.43 20.44 6.91
C HIS A 190 -1.94 20.20 5.48
N SER A 191 -3.23 20.48 5.24
CA SER A 191 -3.87 20.36 3.92
C SER A 191 -3.89 21.70 3.18
N TYR A 192 -2.82 22.03 2.46
CA TYR A 192 -2.69 23.31 1.74
C TYR A 192 -3.59 23.44 0.51
N THR A 193 -4.05 24.67 0.23
CA THR A 193 -4.39 25.06 -1.15
C THR A 193 -3.13 25.20 -2.00
N TYR A 194 -3.29 25.15 -3.33
CA TYR A 194 -2.17 25.32 -4.25
C TYR A 194 -1.57 26.73 -4.13
N GLU A 195 -2.42 27.75 -3.99
CA GLU A 195 -2.05 29.15 -3.86
C GLU A 195 -1.27 29.40 -2.55
N GLU A 196 -1.76 28.90 -1.41
CA GLU A 196 -1.08 28.99 -0.11
C GLU A 196 0.32 28.37 -0.16
N LEU A 197 0.43 27.13 -0.65
CA LEU A 197 1.72 26.44 -0.71
C LEU A 197 2.67 27.14 -1.68
N SER A 198 2.17 27.53 -2.86
CA SER A 198 3.01 28.18 -3.87
C SER A 198 3.55 29.53 -3.39
N ALA A 199 2.74 30.30 -2.65
CA ALA A 199 3.18 31.54 -2.01
C ALA A 199 4.25 31.25 -0.94
N ARG A 200 4.02 30.26 -0.07
CA ARG A 200 4.96 29.85 0.98
C ARG A 200 6.31 29.41 0.43
N LEU A 201 6.31 28.68 -0.69
CA LEU A 201 7.54 28.16 -1.32
C LEU A 201 8.26 29.20 -2.18
N ALA A 202 7.63 30.33 -2.49
CA ALA A 202 8.13 31.32 -3.45
C ALA A 202 8.59 30.68 -4.79
N GLY A 203 7.94 29.59 -5.20
CA GLY A 203 8.27 28.84 -6.42
C GLY A 203 9.50 27.91 -6.34
N ALA A 204 10.20 27.83 -5.20
CA ALA A 204 11.36 26.95 -5.03
C ALA A 204 10.94 25.56 -4.55
N ALA A 205 11.49 24.51 -5.19
CA ALA A 205 11.35 23.14 -4.71
C ALA A 205 12.20 22.90 -3.45
N SER A 206 11.81 21.92 -2.67
CA SER A 206 12.54 21.44 -1.49
C SER A 206 12.53 19.91 -1.43
N ASP A 207 13.23 19.35 -0.45
CA ASP A 207 13.21 17.90 -0.20
C ASP A 207 11.80 17.39 0.12
N ARG A 208 10.97 18.22 0.77
CA ARG A 208 9.56 17.90 1.03
C ARG A 208 8.69 18.12 -0.21
N TYR A 209 8.80 19.28 -0.86
CA TYR A 209 7.91 19.64 -1.96
C TYR A 209 8.64 19.61 -3.30
N VAL A 210 8.40 18.54 -4.05
CA VAL A 210 9.03 18.34 -5.36
C VAL A 210 8.10 18.87 -6.45
N LYS A 211 8.61 19.74 -7.33
CA LYS A 211 7.83 20.22 -8.47
C LYS A 211 7.71 19.10 -9.51
N LEU A 212 6.48 18.74 -9.87
CA LEU A 212 6.24 17.76 -10.93
C LEU A 212 6.41 18.43 -12.31
N PRO A 213 7.09 17.76 -13.26
CA PRO A 213 7.41 18.35 -14.56
C PRO A 213 6.17 18.61 -15.44
N ARG A 214 5.07 17.88 -15.20
CA ARG A 214 3.81 18.04 -15.96
C ARG A 214 2.78 18.75 -15.11
N GLY A 215 2.22 19.85 -15.63
CA GLY A 215 1.13 20.58 -14.99
C GLY A 215 1.53 21.45 -13.79
N GLY A 216 2.82 21.49 -13.42
CA GLY A 216 3.33 22.36 -12.36
C GLY A 216 2.78 22.06 -10.97
N ALA A 217 2.17 20.90 -10.75
CA ALA A 217 1.73 20.48 -9.42
C ALA A 217 2.94 20.20 -8.50
N TRP A 218 2.72 20.30 -7.20
CA TRP A 218 3.70 19.89 -6.18
C TRP A 218 3.42 18.47 -5.72
N PHE A 219 4.47 17.73 -5.43
CA PHE A 219 4.39 16.43 -4.77
C PHE A 219 4.91 16.58 -3.34
N ASP A 220 4.11 16.17 -2.35
CA ASP A 220 4.50 16.21 -0.93
C ASP A 220 5.14 14.88 -0.51
N ASN A 221 6.47 14.87 -0.44
CA ASN A 221 7.26 13.72 0.00
C ASN A 221 6.97 13.33 1.44
N GLU A 222 6.52 14.24 2.31
CA GLU A 222 6.20 13.89 3.70
C GLU A 222 4.96 13.01 3.79
N VAL A 223 3.91 13.34 3.01
CA VAL A 223 2.69 12.51 2.96
C VAL A 223 2.98 11.17 2.32
N TYR A 224 3.77 11.14 1.24
CA TYR A 224 4.21 9.90 0.61
C TYR A 224 5.05 9.05 1.57
N TYR A 225 6.02 9.64 2.27
CA TYR A 225 6.81 8.98 3.32
C TYR A 225 5.90 8.33 4.37
N LYS A 226 4.96 9.07 4.96
CA LYS A 226 4.05 8.55 5.99
C LYS A 226 3.16 7.43 5.47
N ARG A 227 2.73 7.49 4.20
CA ARG A 227 2.00 6.40 3.56
C ARG A 227 2.85 5.15 3.34
N ILE A 228 4.14 5.31 3.00
CA ILE A 228 5.07 4.19 2.88
C ILE A 228 5.46 3.64 4.25
N CYS A 229 5.52 4.44 5.33
CA CYS A 229 5.74 3.94 6.69
C CYS A 229 4.74 2.86 7.05
N ILE A 230 3.44 3.09 6.79
CA ILE A 230 2.38 2.10 7.07
C ILE A 230 2.61 0.80 6.29
N LEU A 231 3.04 0.90 5.03
CA LEU A 231 3.38 -0.27 4.22
C LEU A 231 4.60 -1.01 4.79
N ALA A 232 5.69 -0.28 5.05
CA ALA A 232 6.96 -0.81 5.51
C ALA A 232 6.81 -1.50 6.87
N GLU A 233 6.23 -0.83 7.85
CA GLU A 233 6.02 -1.37 9.19
C GLU A 233 5.12 -2.61 9.17
N THR A 234 4.03 -2.58 8.40
CA THR A 234 3.14 -3.75 8.32
C THR A 234 3.84 -4.95 7.69
N VAL A 235 4.61 -4.74 6.61
CA VAL A 235 5.37 -5.81 5.95
C VAL A 235 6.46 -6.37 6.88
N LEU A 236 7.20 -5.49 7.57
CA LEU A 236 8.26 -5.87 8.50
C LEU A 236 7.69 -6.66 9.69
N LEU A 237 6.66 -6.14 10.36
CA LEU A 237 6.04 -6.82 11.50
C LEU A 237 5.37 -8.14 11.11
N GLU A 238 4.76 -8.23 9.93
CA GLU A 238 4.19 -9.48 9.45
C GLU A 238 5.28 -10.51 9.13
N ALA A 239 6.39 -10.11 8.51
CA ALA A 239 7.53 -10.98 8.26
C ALA A 239 8.16 -11.48 9.57
N GLU A 240 8.37 -10.57 10.52
CA GLU A 240 8.87 -10.86 11.87
C GLU A 240 7.98 -11.87 12.60
N GLY A 241 6.66 -11.63 12.63
CA GLY A 241 5.70 -12.51 13.28
C GLY A 241 5.58 -13.90 12.65
N ARG A 242 6.13 -14.11 11.45
CA ARG A 242 6.12 -15.40 10.71
C ARG A 242 7.38 -16.22 10.89
N ALA A 243 8.43 -15.66 11.46
CA ALA A 243 9.75 -16.26 11.61
C ALA A 243 9.74 -17.66 12.25
N ARG A 244 8.88 -17.90 13.26
CA ARG A 244 8.80 -19.16 14.03
C ARG A 244 10.18 -19.66 14.50
N GLY A 245 11.03 -18.74 14.97
CA GLY A 245 12.39 -19.04 15.44
C GLY A 245 13.46 -19.15 14.34
N ARG A 246 13.10 -18.98 13.06
CA ARG A 246 14.07 -18.93 11.95
C ARG A 246 14.47 -17.48 11.67
N SER A 247 15.71 -17.28 11.23
CA SER A 247 16.08 -16.00 10.62
C SER A 247 15.29 -15.76 9.33
N VAL A 248 14.84 -14.54 9.10
CA VAL A 248 14.00 -14.15 7.97
C VAL A 248 14.83 -13.43 6.90
N PHE A 249 14.66 -13.86 5.66
CA PHE A 249 15.05 -13.13 4.46
C PHE A 249 13.78 -12.52 3.84
N LEU A 250 13.63 -11.20 3.94
CA LEU A 250 12.51 -10.47 3.38
C LEU A 250 12.86 -9.91 1.99
N ASN A 251 12.21 -10.41 0.95
CA ASN A 251 12.33 -9.90 -0.41
C ASN A 251 11.21 -8.91 -0.73
N VAL A 252 11.54 -7.63 -0.78
CA VAL A 252 10.62 -6.52 -1.04
C VAL A 252 10.69 -6.10 -2.50
N VAL A 253 9.55 -6.14 -3.19
CA VAL A 253 9.40 -5.52 -4.51
C VAL A 253 8.71 -4.15 -4.41
N GLY A 254 8.89 -3.32 -5.44
CA GLY A 254 8.31 -1.99 -5.50
C GLY A 254 6.78 -1.96 -5.60
N CYS A 255 6.09 -1.82 -4.46
CA CYS A 255 4.64 -1.65 -4.39
C CYS A 255 4.27 -0.20 -4.75
N GLY A 256 3.53 -0.01 -5.85
CA GLY A 256 3.19 1.33 -6.36
C GLY A 256 4.30 2.03 -7.16
N LEU A 257 5.47 1.40 -7.35
CA LEU A 257 6.64 2.00 -8.03
C LEU A 257 6.71 1.72 -9.54
N GLY A 258 5.80 0.90 -10.07
CA GLY A 258 5.68 0.59 -11.50
C GLY A 258 4.95 1.69 -12.27
N VAL A 259 3.94 1.32 -13.07
CA VAL A 259 3.11 2.28 -13.82
C VAL A 259 2.25 3.20 -12.93
N TRP A 260 2.25 2.96 -11.62
CA TRP A 260 1.46 3.66 -10.62
C TRP A 260 2.11 4.92 -10.07
N LYS A 261 3.45 5.04 -10.11
CA LYS A 261 4.18 6.24 -9.69
C LYS A 261 4.03 7.37 -10.72
N ILE A 262 4.22 8.61 -10.26
CA ILE A 262 4.16 9.82 -11.10
C ILE A 262 5.54 10.45 -11.33
N SER A 263 6.54 10.14 -10.48
CA SER A 263 7.87 10.71 -10.58
C SER A 263 8.98 9.73 -10.17
N PRO A 264 10.19 9.79 -10.76
CA PRO A 264 11.28 8.86 -10.44
C PRO A 264 11.75 8.88 -8.98
N HIS A 265 11.78 10.05 -8.32
CA HIS A 265 12.27 10.19 -6.94
C HIS A 265 11.50 9.37 -5.90
N GLN A 266 10.28 8.90 -6.23
CA GLN A 266 9.49 8.06 -5.35
C GLN A 266 10.18 6.73 -5.00
N THR A 267 11.09 6.23 -5.84
CA THR A 267 11.88 5.02 -5.53
C THR A 267 12.89 5.29 -4.41
N ASP A 268 13.51 6.48 -4.41
CA ASP A 268 14.43 6.92 -3.36
C ASP A 268 13.70 7.06 -2.03
N VAL A 269 12.58 7.80 -2.03
CA VAL A 269 11.79 7.98 -0.80
C VAL A 269 11.29 6.64 -0.28
N TYR A 270 10.89 5.71 -1.16
CA TYR A 270 10.46 4.37 -0.75
C TYR A 270 11.56 3.59 -0.03
N VAL A 271 12.76 3.48 -0.61
CA VAL A 271 13.88 2.75 0.00
C VAL A 271 14.33 3.44 1.30
N LEU A 272 14.49 4.77 1.27
CA LEU A 272 14.88 5.54 2.47
C LEU A 272 13.85 5.40 3.61
N THR A 273 12.55 5.33 3.29
CA THR A 273 11.50 5.09 4.28
C THR A 273 11.69 3.74 4.95
N PHE A 274 11.87 2.66 4.19
CA PHE A 274 12.13 1.36 4.79
C PHE A 274 13.41 1.35 5.64
N LEU A 275 14.48 2.00 5.18
CA LEU A 275 15.74 2.08 5.93
C LEU A 275 15.55 2.79 7.27
N GLU A 276 14.82 3.89 7.29
CA GLU A 276 14.47 4.61 8.52
C GLU A 276 13.61 3.73 9.43
N ARG A 277 12.54 3.10 8.91
CA ARG A 277 11.66 2.26 9.71
C ARG A 277 12.37 1.03 10.28
N ILE A 278 13.25 0.38 9.50
CA ILE A 278 14.06 -0.75 10.01
C ILE A 278 14.94 -0.28 11.18
N ARG A 279 15.61 0.88 11.07
CA ARG A 279 16.42 1.41 12.19
C ARG A 279 15.58 1.69 13.42
N ALA A 280 14.46 2.40 13.25
CA ALA A 280 13.57 2.72 14.36
C ALA A 280 13.03 1.46 15.05
N MET A 281 12.61 0.46 14.28
CA MET A 281 12.09 -0.80 14.83
C MET A 281 13.18 -1.66 15.48
N LEU A 282 14.44 -1.59 15.01
CA LEU A 282 15.58 -2.20 15.71
C LEU A 282 15.86 -1.51 17.05
N ASP A 283 15.72 -0.18 17.12
CA ASP A 283 15.91 0.58 18.36
C ASP A 283 14.80 0.32 19.38
N GLU A 284 13.60 -0.01 18.90
CA GLU A 284 12.42 -0.43 19.68
C GLU A 284 12.39 -1.94 19.97
N GLU A 285 13.40 -2.71 19.54
CA GLU A 285 13.49 -4.17 19.75
C GLU A 285 12.27 -4.94 19.17
N ALA A 286 11.72 -4.42 18.07
CA ALA A 286 10.56 -4.99 17.39
C ALA A 286 10.92 -5.95 16.24
N LEU A 287 12.21 -6.11 15.92
CA LEU A 287 12.73 -6.99 14.88
C LEU A 287 13.84 -7.86 15.48
N ASP A 288 13.57 -9.13 15.78
CA ASP A 288 14.56 -10.08 16.30
C ASP A 288 14.99 -11.12 15.26
N HIS A 289 14.09 -11.43 14.33
CA HIS A 289 14.25 -12.53 13.40
C HIS A 289 14.61 -12.08 11.99
N ILE A 290 14.22 -10.87 11.56
CA ILE A 290 14.65 -10.31 10.28
C ILE A 290 16.16 -10.09 10.29
N THR A 291 16.89 -10.85 9.47
CA THR A 291 18.34 -10.68 9.32
C THR A 291 18.72 -10.06 7.99
N ASP A 292 17.86 -10.19 6.98
CA ASP A 292 18.11 -9.68 5.64
C ASP A 292 16.85 -9.06 5.04
N VAL A 293 17.01 -7.90 4.42
CA VAL A 293 15.99 -7.24 3.61
C VAL A 293 16.58 -6.96 2.25
N ASN A 294 15.98 -7.51 1.19
CA ASN A 294 16.36 -7.22 -0.18
C ASN A 294 15.31 -6.36 -0.88
N PHE A 295 15.73 -5.29 -1.53
CA PHE A 295 14.90 -4.57 -2.48
C PHE A 295 15.19 -5.05 -3.91
N ALA A 296 14.23 -5.78 -4.49
CA ALA A 296 14.34 -6.32 -5.85
C ALA A 296 13.64 -5.41 -6.87
N TYR A 297 14.31 -5.13 -7.98
CA TYR A 297 13.80 -4.35 -9.12
C TYR A 297 13.37 -2.92 -8.75
N ILE A 298 14.06 -2.30 -7.78
CA ILE A 298 13.85 -0.91 -7.38
C ILE A 298 15.07 -0.06 -7.76
N GLY A 299 14.95 0.64 -8.90
CA GLY A 299 15.99 1.57 -9.35
C GLY A 299 15.99 2.86 -8.56
N THR A 300 16.99 3.04 -7.69
CA THR A 300 17.24 4.27 -6.92
C THR A 300 18.22 5.21 -7.64
N SER A 301 18.25 6.47 -7.24
CA SER A 301 19.27 7.43 -7.69
C SER A 301 20.67 7.02 -7.23
N LYS A 302 21.70 7.64 -7.84
CA LYS A 302 23.09 7.40 -7.45
C LYS A 302 23.35 7.73 -5.98
N SER A 303 22.72 8.78 -5.44
CA SER A 303 22.89 9.22 -4.06
C SER A 303 22.38 8.19 -3.06
N VAL A 304 21.19 7.62 -3.29
CA VAL A 304 20.65 6.56 -2.43
C VAL A 304 21.42 5.26 -2.62
N THR A 305 21.78 4.92 -3.86
CA THR A 305 22.59 3.73 -4.16
C THR A 305 23.96 3.78 -3.47
N ALA A 306 24.55 4.96 -3.31
CA ALA A 306 25.85 5.15 -2.66
C ALA A 306 25.82 4.91 -1.13
N LEU A 307 24.64 4.83 -0.51
CA LEU A 307 24.50 4.40 0.88
C LEU A 307 24.82 2.91 1.08
N PHE A 308 24.74 2.13 0.00
CA PHE A 308 25.03 0.70 -0.03
C PHE A 308 26.46 0.52 -0.53
N ALA A 309 27.28 -0.16 0.26
CA ALA A 309 28.66 -0.43 -0.09
C ALA A 309 28.75 -1.63 -1.06
N ASP A 310 29.75 -1.60 -1.93
CA ASP A 310 30.15 -2.75 -2.74
C ASP A 310 30.94 -3.69 -1.83
N ARG A 311 30.22 -4.54 -1.10
CA ARG A 311 30.77 -5.43 -0.06
C ARG A 311 30.25 -6.86 -0.21
N SER A 312 29.93 -7.30 -1.41
CA SER A 312 29.74 -8.74 -1.60
C SER A 312 31.09 -9.42 -1.37
N GLU A 313 31.17 -10.23 -0.30
CA GLU A 313 32.28 -11.17 -0.12
C GLU A 313 32.24 -12.26 -1.21
N ASP A 314 31.07 -12.44 -1.85
CA ASP A 314 30.87 -13.23 -3.05
C ASP A 314 31.16 -12.41 -4.32
N LYS A 315 32.30 -12.73 -4.97
CA LYS A 315 32.69 -12.14 -6.27
C LYS A 315 31.69 -12.37 -7.40
N GLU A 316 30.68 -13.22 -7.20
CA GLU A 316 29.61 -13.52 -8.15
C GLU A 316 28.33 -12.68 -7.94
N SER A 317 28.13 -12.09 -6.75
CA SER A 317 26.93 -11.28 -6.49
C SER A 317 27.22 -9.80 -6.73
N ALA A 318 26.44 -9.18 -7.61
CA ALA A 318 26.43 -7.73 -7.85
C ALA A 318 25.62 -6.94 -6.80
N ALA A 319 25.21 -7.60 -5.69
CA ALA A 319 24.40 -6.99 -4.65
C ALA A 319 25.13 -5.86 -3.94
N LYS A 320 24.48 -4.70 -3.84
CA LYS A 320 24.97 -3.59 -3.01
C LYS A 320 24.37 -3.70 -1.63
N ILE A 321 25.22 -3.72 -0.61
CA ILE A 321 24.81 -4.09 0.75
C ILE A 321 25.12 -2.96 1.74
N MET A 322 24.18 -2.70 2.63
CA MET A 322 24.34 -1.87 3.82
C MET A 322 24.01 -2.70 5.05
N PHE A 323 24.91 -2.73 6.03
CA PHE A 323 24.62 -3.36 7.32
C PHE A 323 24.15 -2.32 8.33
N LEU A 324 22.94 -2.49 8.84
CA LEU A 324 22.36 -1.67 9.90
C LEU A 324 22.70 -2.31 11.25
N LYS A 325 23.82 -1.88 11.85
CA LYS A 325 24.29 -2.39 13.14
C LYS A 325 23.31 -2.02 14.26
N ASN A 326 22.97 -2.99 15.09
CA ASN A 326 22.26 -2.81 16.36
C ASN A 326 22.68 -3.94 17.32
N GLU A 327 23.28 -3.58 18.47
CA GLU A 327 23.88 -4.55 19.39
C GLU A 327 22.84 -5.34 20.21
N ARG A 328 21.59 -4.86 20.26
CA ARG A 328 20.47 -5.54 20.90
C ARG A 328 19.86 -6.62 20.00
N HIS A 329 20.01 -6.48 18.68
CA HIS A 329 19.56 -7.49 17.72
C HIS A 329 20.33 -8.82 17.91
N PRO A 330 19.66 -10.00 17.91
CA PRO A 330 20.31 -11.30 18.12
C PRO A 330 21.44 -11.66 17.13
N LYS A 331 21.48 -10.97 15.98
CA LYS A 331 22.53 -11.10 14.95
C LYS A 331 23.39 -9.85 14.77
N GLY A 332 23.34 -8.91 15.70
CA GLY A 332 24.12 -7.66 15.69
C GLY A 332 23.63 -6.60 14.70
N GLY A 333 22.54 -6.85 13.99
CA GLY A 333 21.92 -5.93 13.04
C GLY A 333 21.21 -6.64 11.88
N VAL A 334 20.84 -5.85 10.87
CA VAL A 334 20.14 -6.30 9.65
C VAL A 334 20.96 -5.96 8.41
N SER A 335 21.16 -6.93 7.52
CA SER A 335 21.73 -6.71 6.19
C SER A 335 20.64 -6.23 5.23
N VAL A 336 20.76 -5.01 4.71
CA VAL A 336 19.85 -4.50 3.68
C VAL A 336 20.58 -4.45 2.35
N GLN A 337 19.98 -4.98 1.29
CA GLN A 337 20.62 -5.05 -0.03
C GLN A 337 19.72 -4.56 -1.17
N LEU A 338 20.36 -4.04 -2.21
CA LEU A 338 19.77 -3.75 -3.51
C LEU A 338 20.25 -4.84 -4.48
N GLU A 339 19.40 -5.79 -4.79
CA GLU A 339 19.70 -6.91 -5.66
C GLU A 339 18.46 -7.33 -6.45
N ASP A 340 18.59 -7.30 -7.77
CA ASP A 340 17.58 -7.85 -8.67
C ASP A 340 17.67 -9.38 -8.61
N ARG A 341 16.73 -9.97 -7.88
CA ARG A 341 16.53 -11.42 -7.81
C ARG A 341 15.08 -11.76 -8.06
N GLU A 342 14.85 -12.95 -8.61
CA GLU A 342 13.50 -13.44 -8.73
C GLU A 342 12.96 -13.81 -7.34
N PRO A 343 11.66 -13.54 -7.07
CA PRO A 343 11.12 -13.61 -5.72
C PRO A 343 11.37 -14.96 -5.04
N ALA A 344 11.05 -16.05 -5.71
CA ALA A 344 11.08 -17.40 -5.15
C ALA A 344 12.40 -18.16 -5.39
N SER A 345 13.42 -17.51 -5.97
CA SER A 345 14.75 -18.15 -6.12
C SER A 345 15.28 -18.66 -4.78
N ARG A 346 15.95 -19.81 -4.81
CA ARG A 346 16.49 -20.48 -3.64
C ARG A 346 17.50 -19.60 -2.90
N LEU A 347 17.48 -19.69 -1.58
CA LEU A 347 18.46 -19.03 -0.74
C LEU A 347 19.74 -19.86 -0.63
N HIS A 348 20.84 -19.28 -1.09
CA HIS A 348 22.18 -19.88 -1.07
C HIS A 348 23.11 -19.21 -0.08
N GLY A 349 24.31 -19.79 0.08
CA GLY A 349 25.38 -19.23 0.91
C GLY A 349 24.90 -18.86 2.32
N ARG A 350 25.18 -17.61 2.73
CA ARG A 350 24.80 -17.05 4.04
C ARG A 350 23.29 -16.93 4.27
N HIS A 351 22.47 -17.07 3.22
CA HIS A 351 21.02 -16.97 3.31
C HIS A 351 20.35 -18.36 3.42
N ARG A 352 21.09 -19.46 3.19
CA ARG A 352 20.57 -20.83 3.22
C ARG A 352 19.85 -21.13 4.54
N GLY A 353 18.66 -21.71 4.45
CA GLY A 353 17.86 -22.14 5.60
C GLY A 353 17.02 -21.03 6.26
N LYS A 354 17.18 -19.77 5.87
CA LYS A 354 16.32 -18.66 6.32
C LYS A 354 14.89 -18.83 5.81
N LEU A 355 13.92 -18.30 6.54
CA LEU A 355 12.54 -18.21 6.06
C LEU A 355 12.47 -17.15 4.96
N LEU A 356 12.09 -17.54 3.76
CA LEU A 356 11.83 -16.62 2.67
C LEU A 356 10.45 -15.98 2.85
N VAL A 357 10.42 -14.65 2.93
CA VAL A 357 9.19 -13.85 2.92
C VAL A 357 9.19 -12.99 1.67
N LEU A 358 8.15 -13.14 0.84
CA LEU A 358 7.97 -12.46 -0.43
C LEU A 358 6.94 -11.36 -0.30
N THR A 359 7.14 -10.26 -1.01
CA THR A 359 6.05 -9.33 -1.32
C THR A 359 5.69 -9.37 -2.79
N TYR A 360 4.41 -9.11 -3.10
CA TYR A 360 3.98 -8.78 -4.46
C TYR A 360 3.13 -7.51 -4.42
N PRO A 361 3.18 -6.68 -5.48
CA PRO A 361 2.40 -5.47 -5.55
C PRO A 361 0.95 -5.87 -5.87
N TRP A 362 0.03 -5.62 -4.95
CA TRP A 362 -1.40 -5.81 -5.16
C TRP A 362 -2.11 -4.47 -5.41
N ASP A 363 -3.32 -4.49 -5.97
CA ASP A 363 -4.13 -3.31 -6.29
C ASP A 363 -5.32 -3.15 -5.32
N GLY A 364 -5.62 -1.91 -4.92
CA GLY A 364 -6.72 -1.56 -4.02
C GLY A 364 -8.11 -2.02 -4.50
N ASN A 365 -8.32 -2.17 -5.80
CA ASN A 365 -9.63 -2.49 -6.36
C ASN A 365 -9.62 -3.69 -7.30
N ALA A 366 -8.60 -4.54 -7.25
CA ALA A 366 -8.55 -5.81 -7.98
C ALA A 366 -8.51 -7.01 -7.02
N GLN A 367 -9.06 -8.15 -7.44
CA GLN A 367 -8.79 -9.43 -6.79
C GLN A 367 -7.31 -9.81 -6.97
N PRO A 368 -6.74 -10.63 -6.06
CA PRO A 368 -5.35 -11.09 -6.19
C PRO A 368 -5.09 -11.70 -7.57
N GLY A 369 -4.00 -11.27 -8.22
CA GLY A 369 -3.64 -11.68 -9.58
C GLY A 369 -4.06 -10.69 -10.67
N ASN A 370 -5.06 -9.83 -10.44
CA ASN A 370 -5.49 -8.74 -11.33
C ASN A 370 -5.55 -9.14 -12.82
N GLU A 371 -4.54 -8.80 -13.62
CA GLU A 371 -4.51 -9.12 -15.06
C GLU A 371 -4.43 -10.62 -15.37
N PHE A 372 -4.04 -11.46 -14.40
CA PHE A 372 -4.11 -12.92 -14.46
C PHE A 372 -5.48 -13.39 -14.93
N TRP A 373 -6.55 -12.86 -14.32
CA TRP A 373 -7.93 -13.21 -14.63
C TRP A 373 -8.37 -12.81 -16.04
N LYS A 374 -7.59 -11.96 -16.72
CA LYS A 374 -7.81 -11.55 -18.11
C LYS A 374 -6.96 -12.36 -19.10
N GLY A 375 -6.29 -13.42 -18.64
CA GLY A 375 -5.36 -14.23 -19.43
C GLY A 375 -4.02 -13.54 -19.71
N LYS A 376 -3.70 -12.44 -19.00
CA LYS A 376 -2.41 -11.75 -19.15
C LYS A 376 -1.44 -12.25 -18.08
N LEU A 377 -0.72 -13.31 -18.40
CA LEU A 377 0.11 -14.07 -17.44
C LEU A 377 1.54 -13.53 -17.25
N LYS A 378 1.85 -12.33 -17.76
CA LYS A 378 3.21 -11.76 -17.73
C LYS A 378 3.20 -10.24 -17.65
N SER A 379 4.39 -9.67 -17.45
CA SER A 379 4.75 -8.24 -17.52
C SER A 379 4.44 -7.36 -16.30
N SER A 380 3.66 -7.83 -15.33
CA SER A 380 3.43 -7.16 -14.04
C SER A 380 3.60 -8.13 -12.86
N GLY A 381 3.70 -7.59 -11.64
CA GLY A 381 3.91 -8.38 -10.42
C GLY A 381 2.68 -9.19 -10.00
N ASP A 382 1.47 -8.66 -10.18
CA ASP A 382 0.21 -9.36 -9.87
C ASP A 382 0.08 -10.72 -10.58
N PRO A 383 0.12 -10.81 -11.92
CA PRO A 383 0.02 -12.09 -12.62
C PRO A 383 1.25 -12.96 -12.40
N ALA A 384 2.44 -12.37 -12.20
CA ALA A 384 3.63 -13.16 -11.91
C ALA A 384 3.46 -13.95 -10.60
N ALA A 385 2.97 -13.30 -9.55
CA ALA A 385 2.69 -13.93 -8.26
C ALA A 385 1.57 -14.98 -8.38
N ALA A 386 0.46 -14.68 -9.06
CA ALA A 386 -0.62 -15.64 -9.28
C ALA A 386 -0.18 -16.87 -10.08
N CYS A 387 0.78 -16.71 -11.00
CA CYS A 387 1.32 -17.80 -11.81
C CYS A 387 2.49 -18.55 -11.16
N SER A 388 3.04 -18.07 -10.04
CA SER A 388 4.19 -18.70 -9.38
C SER A 388 3.88 -19.21 -7.99
N THR A 389 2.73 -18.82 -7.43
CA THR A 389 2.30 -19.10 -6.06
C THR A 389 0.79 -19.36 -6.01
N GLN A 390 0.23 -19.54 -4.82
CA GLN A 390 -1.19 -19.84 -4.60
C GLN A 390 -2.02 -18.59 -4.25
N VAL A 391 -1.56 -17.38 -4.58
CA VAL A 391 -2.26 -16.14 -4.17
C VAL A 391 -3.63 -15.98 -4.85
N ALA A 392 -3.84 -16.56 -6.04
CA ALA A 392 -5.13 -16.49 -6.73
C ALA A 392 -6.25 -17.24 -5.98
N GLU A 393 -5.89 -18.23 -5.18
CA GLU A 393 -6.79 -19.03 -4.34
C GLU A 393 -6.72 -18.59 -2.87
N LEU A 394 -5.52 -18.55 -2.29
CA LEU A 394 -5.33 -18.34 -0.85
C LEU A 394 -5.57 -16.90 -0.41
N HIS A 395 -5.28 -15.90 -1.26
CA HIS A 395 -5.53 -14.51 -0.91
C HIS A 395 -6.91 -14.03 -1.38
N ASN A 396 -7.63 -14.84 -2.16
CA ASN A 396 -8.90 -14.47 -2.75
C ASN A 396 -10.06 -14.76 -1.79
N PRO A 397 -10.79 -13.74 -1.31
CA PRO A 397 -11.88 -13.90 -0.34
C PRO A 397 -13.09 -14.68 -0.88
N HIS A 398 -13.23 -14.80 -2.21
CA HIS A 398 -14.29 -15.61 -2.83
C HIS A 398 -13.94 -17.11 -2.88
N VAL A 399 -12.67 -17.46 -2.66
CA VAL A 399 -12.18 -18.85 -2.69
C VAL A 399 -11.78 -19.30 -1.28
N ASN A 400 -10.97 -18.50 -0.59
CA ASN A 400 -10.51 -18.77 0.76
C ASN A 400 -11.35 -17.99 1.79
N PRO A 401 -12.26 -18.64 2.54
CA PRO A 401 -13.06 -17.97 3.56
C PRO A 401 -12.23 -17.51 4.78
N ARG A 402 -10.94 -17.83 4.85
CA ARG A 402 -10.01 -17.27 5.83
C ARG A 402 -9.40 -15.94 5.39
N ALA A 403 -9.55 -15.51 4.16
CA ALA A 403 -9.26 -14.13 3.76
C ALA A 403 -10.47 -13.24 4.10
N ALA A 404 -10.68 -13.01 5.41
CA ALA A 404 -11.87 -12.35 5.93
C ALA A 404 -11.58 -11.54 7.21
N SER A 405 -12.52 -10.69 7.61
CA SER A 405 -12.43 -9.82 8.79
C SER A 405 -12.22 -10.59 10.10
N ARG A 406 -12.76 -11.80 10.21
CA ARG A 406 -12.62 -12.67 11.39
C ARG A 406 -11.17 -13.05 11.71
N THR A 407 -10.30 -13.04 10.71
CA THR A 407 -8.85 -13.27 10.86
C THR A 407 -8.04 -12.01 10.68
N ALA A 408 -8.69 -10.84 10.56
CA ALA A 408 -8.00 -9.57 10.40
C ALA A 408 -7.10 -9.31 11.60
N ARG A 409 -5.92 -8.77 11.29
CA ARG A 409 -4.93 -8.36 12.25
C ARG A 409 -4.55 -6.90 11.99
N VAL A 410 -4.01 -6.26 13.01
CA VAL A 410 -3.57 -4.86 12.98
C VAL A 410 -2.08 -4.85 13.29
N ALA A 411 -1.30 -4.23 12.40
CA ALA A 411 0.07 -3.85 12.72
C ALA A 411 0.02 -2.78 13.81
N ALA A 412 0.28 -3.20 15.05
CA ALA A 412 0.45 -2.31 16.19
C ALA A 412 1.92 -1.87 16.27
N ARG A 413 2.31 -1.20 17.35
CA ARG A 413 3.66 -0.64 17.50
C ARG A 413 4.78 -1.70 17.40
N ASP A 414 4.55 -2.86 18.02
CA ASP A 414 5.57 -3.88 18.26
C ASP A 414 5.22 -5.25 17.64
N ALA A 415 3.98 -5.44 17.19
CA ALA A 415 3.52 -6.73 16.70
C ALA A 415 2.28 -6.63 15.80
N VAL A 416 2.01 -7.71 15.05
CA VAL A 416 0.75 -7.90 14.34
C VAL A 416 -0.26 -8.62 15.22
N LEU A 417 -1.28 -7.90 15.70
CA LEU A 417 -2.24 -8.39 16.70
C LEU A 417 -3.60 -8.72 16.08
N PRO A 418 -4.32 -9.74 16.56
CA PRO A 418 -5.72 -9.94 16.18
C PRO A 418 -6.56 -8.68 16.42
N LEU A 419 -7.47 -8.36 15.48
CA LEU A 419 -8.30 -7.14 15.56
C LEU A 419 -9.03 -7.01 16.90
N ARG A 420 -9.56 -8.12 17.44
CA ARG A 420 -10.24 -8.16 18.75
C ARG A 420 -9.29 -7.79 19.90
N THR A 421 -8.07 -8.31 19.88
CA THR A 421 -7.04 -8.02 20.89
C THR A 421 -6.63 -6.55 20.81
N TYR A 422 -6.39 -6.02 19.61
CA TYR A 422 -6.04 -4.62 19.42
C TYR A 422 -7.15 -3.68 19.89
N ALA A 423 -8.41 -3.99 19.58
CA ALA A 423 -9.55 -3.18 19.99
C ALA A 423 -9.71 -3.12 21.53
N GLY A 424 -9.33 -4.19 22.25
CA GLY A 424 -9.38 -4.25 23.71
C GLY A 424 -8.24 -3.53 24.44
N ARG A 425 -7.22 -3.02 23.72
CA ARG A 425 -6.10 -2.25 24.32
C ARG A 425 -6.42 -0.75 24.50
N ARG A 426 -7.65 -0.31 24.18
CA ARG A 426 -8.07 1.09 24.20
C ARG A 426 -8.68 1.52 25.52
#